data_AF-A0A924IV40-F1
#
_entry.id   AF-A0A924IV40-F1
#
_cell.length_a   1.000
_cell.length_b   1.000
_cell.length_c   1.000
_cell.angle_alpha   90.00
_cell.angle_beta   90.00
_cell.angle_gamma   90.00
#
_symmetry.space_group_name_H-M   'P 1'
#
loop_
_entity.id
_entity.type
_entity.pdbx_description
1 polymer ?
#
loop_
_entity_poly.entity_id
_entity_poly.type
_entity_poly.pdbx_seq_one_letter_code
_entity_poly.pdbx_strand_id
1 'polypeptide(L)' 'CMDMCMVDITDIPEAREGDEALVFGKELPVTQLAQWAGTISYEIMTNISQRVKRVYVNEE' A
#
# COMPACT_ATOMS: atom_id res chain seq x y z
N CYS A 1 -11.46 6.78 7.96
CA CYS A 1 -12.27 5.55 7.81
C CYS A 1 -11.49 4.35 8.34
N MET A 2 -12.16 3.31 8.84
CA MET A 2 -11.50 2.13 9.42
C MET A 2 -11.07 1.10 8.36
N ASP A 3 -11.81 1.02 7.24
CA ASP A 3 -11.64 -0.03 6.22
C ASP A 3 -11.47 0.51 4.79
N MET A 4 -11.51 1.83 4.61
CA MET A 4 -11.40 2.49 3.31
C MET A 4 -10.47 3.71 3.40
N CYS A 5 -9.78 4.00 2.30
CA CYS A 5 -9.06 5.25 2.09
C CYS A 5 -9.56 5.88 0.78
N MET A 6 -9.40 7.20 0.66
CA MET A 6 -9.69 7.95 -0.55
C MET A 6 -8.38 8.58 -1.01
N VAL A 7 -8.13 8.53 -2.31
CA VAL A 7 -6.95 9.12 -2.94
C VAL A 7 -7.46 10.03 -4.04
N ASP A 8 -6.82 11.19 -4.20
CA ASP A 8 -7.13 12.09 -5.31
C ASP A 8 -6.52 11.53 -6.59
N ILE A 9 -7.38 11.28 -7.59
CA ILE A 9 -7.02 10.76 -8.91
C ILE A 9 -7.33 11.76 -10.03
N THR A 10 -7.58 13.03 -9.69
CA THR A 10 -8.00 14.07 -10.66
C THR A 10 -7.07 14.16 -11.86
N ASP A 11 -5.77 13.91 -11.66
CA ASP A 11 -4.74 14.00 -12.71
C ASP A 11 -4.45 12.68 -13.43
N ILE A 12 -5.25 11.62 -13.20
CA ILE A 12 -5.09 10.28 -13.78
C ILE A 12 -6.37 9.88 -14.54
N PRO A 13 -6.60 10.44 -15.75
CA PRO A 13 -7.86 10.26 -16.49
C PRO A 13 -8.12 8.83 -16.97
N GLU A 14 -7.09 7.99 -17.03
CA GLU A 14 -7.18 6.58 -17.41
C GLU A 14 -7.64 5.65 -16.29
N ALA A 15 -7.65 6.11 -15.03
CA ALA A 15 -8.00 5.31 -13.88
C ALA A 15 -9.47 4.87 -13.91
N ARG A 16 -9.73 3.60 -13.60
CA ARG A 16 -11.04 2.97 -13.66
C ARG A 16 -11.31 2.12 -12.43
N GLU A 17 -12.58 1.83 -12.21
CA GLU A 17 -12.99 0.87 -11.18
C GLU A 17 -12.36 -0.50 -11.45
N GLY A 18 -11.77 -1.09 -10.40
CA GLY A 18 -11.10 -2.39 -10.48
C GLY A 18 -9.60 -2.32 -10.77
N ASP A 19 -9.05 -1.15 -11.07
CA ASP A 19 -7.60 -0.99 -11.25
C ASP A 19 -6.84 -1.29 -9.94
N GLU A 20 -5.65 -1.86 -10.09
CA GLU A 20 -4.79 -2.18 -8.95
C GLU A 20 -4.10 -0.92 -8.42
N ALA A 21 -4.18 -0.70 -7.11
CA ALA A 21 -3.46 0.37 -6.42
C ALA A 21 -2.32 -0.22 -5.57
N LEU A 22 -1.08 0.18 -5.88
CA LEU A 22 0.09 -0.21 -5.09
C LEU A 22 0.23 0.68 -3.85
N VAL A 23 -0.01 0.12 -2.66
CA VAL A 23 0.15 0.85 -1.38
C VAL A 23 1.62 0.96 -0.95
N PHE A 24 2.39 -0.11 -1.13
CA PHE A 24 3.86 -0.14 -1.05
C PHE A 24 4.38 -1.38 -1.78
N GLY A 25 5.59 -1.31 -2.34
CA GLY A 25 6.20 -2.38 -3.11
C GLY A 25 7.54 -1.95 -3.72
N LYS A 26 7.91 -2.56 -4.85
CA LYS A 26 9.17 -2.28 -5.55
C LYS A 26 9.27 -0.82 -6.01
N GLU A 27 8.19 -0.28 -6.55
CA GLU A 27 8.13 1.09 -7.09
C GLU A 27 7.85 2.13 -6.00
N LEU A 28 7.24 1.72 -4.89
CA LEU A 28 6.97 2.56 -3.72
C LEU A 28 7.51 1.87 -2.46
N PRO A 29 8.81 2.04 -2.13
CA PRO A 29 9.41 1.36 -1.00
C PRO A 29 8.72 1.69 0.33
N VAL A 30 8.61 0.70 1.22
CA VAL A 30 8.00 0.88 2.54
C VAL A 30 8.69 1.96 3.39
N THR A 31 9.98 2.21 3.16
CA THR A 31 10.73 3.31 3.78
C THR A 31 10.19 4.68 3.41
N GLN A 32 9.75 4.86 2.16
CA GLN A 32 9.13 6.11 1.71
C GLN A 32 7.78 6.33 2.40
N LEU A 33 6.98 5.27 2.51
CA LEU A 33 5.70 5.31 3.23
C LEU A 33 5.89 5.63 4.72
N ALA A 34 6.91 5.05 5.34
CA ALA A 34 7.27 5.32 6.74
C ALA A 34 7.65 6.79 6.95
N GLN A 35 8.42 7.37 6.03
CA GLN A 35 8.77 8.78 6.06
C GLN A 35 7.53 9.68 6.00
N TRP A 36 6.58 9.39 5.10
CA TRP A 36 5.32 10.15 5.01
C TRP A 36 4.46 10.01 6.27
N ALA A 37 4.44 8.82 6.86
CA ALA A 37 3.72 8.52 8.08
C ALA A 37 4.42 9.03 9.36
N GLY A 38 5.65 9.56 9.25
CA GLY A 38 6.42 10.03 10.40
C GLY A 38 6.90 8.91 11.34
N THR A 39 7.13 7.71 10.80
CA THR A 39 7.56 6.52 11.55
C THR A 39 8.69 5.76 10.82
N ILE A 40 8.99 4.54 11.27
CA ILE A 40 9.95 3.61 10.70
C ILE A 40 9.25 2.48 9.94
N SER A 41 9.94 1.89 8.95
CA SER A 41 9.40 0.80 8.13
C SER A 41 8.90 -0.40 8.93
N TYR A 42 9.53 -0.68 10.06
CA TYR A 42 9.17 -1.84 10.89
C TYR A 42 7.77 -1.70 11.48
N GLU A 43 7.36 -0.50 11.89
CA GLU A 43 6.00 -0.25 12.40
C GLU A 43 4.96 -0.50 11.31
N ILE A 44 5.23 -0.08 10.07
CA ILE A 44 4.31 -0.36 8.96
C ILE A 44 4.21 -1.86 8.70
N MET A 45 5.34 -2.56 8.54
CA MET A 45 5.36 -3.99 8.20
C MET A 45 4.71 -4.87 9.27
N THR A 46 4.90 -4.52 10.55
CA THR A 46 4.37 -5.31 11.68
C THR A 46 2.92 -4.99 12.03
N ASN A 47 2.43 -3.79 11.71
CA ASN A 47 1.04 -3.41 11.96
C ASN A 47 0.05 -3.84 10.86
N ILE A 48 0.48 -4.59 9.83
CA ILE A 48 -0.43 -5.16 8.85
C ILE A 48 -1.32 -6.20 9.52
N SER A 49 -2.59 -5.82 9.72
CA SER A 49 -3.61 -6.64 10.36
C SER A 49 -3.72 -8.05 9.76
N GLN A 50 -4.05 -9.02 10.59
CA GLN A 50 -4.27 -10.41 10.18
C GLN A 50 -5.41 -10.57 9.17
N ARG A 51 -6.32 -9.58 9.06
CA ARG A 51 -7.40 -9.58 8.06
C ARG A 51 -6.92 -9.43 6.62
N VAL A 52 -5.70 -8.92 6.42
CA VAL A 52 -5.10 -8.78 5.09
C VAL A 52 -4.56 -10.15 4.67
N LYS A 53 -5.11 -10.70 3.58
CA LYS A 53 -4.69 -11.98 3.01
C LYS A 53 -3.24 -11.88 2.52
N ARG A 54 -2.39 -12.80 2.99
CA ARG A 54 -0.99 -12.93 2.55
C ARG A 54 -0.90 -14.01 1.48
N VAL A 55 -0.36 -13.68 0.32
CA VAL A 55 -0.10 -14.62 -0.78
C VAL A 55 1.42 -14.78 -0.87
N TYR A 56 1.90 -16.00 -0.71
CA TYR A 56 3.33 -16.31 -0.81
C TYR A 56 3.65 -16.77 -2.22
N VAL A 57 4.55 -16.03 -2.87
CA VAL A 57 5.07 -16.34 -4.21
C VAL A 57 6.47 -16.90 -4.03
N ASN A 58 6.71 -18.12 -4.51
CA ASN A 58 8.06 -18.65 -4.62
C ASN A 58 8.62 -18.21 -5.98
N GLU A 59 9.79 -17.58 -5.96
CA GLU A 59 10.60 -17.42 -7.16
C GLU A 59 11.36 -18.74 -7.35
N GLU A 60 10.99 -19.54 -8.35
CA GLU A 60 11.84 -20.65 -8.83
C GLU A 60 13.06 -20.11 -9.58
#